data_AF-A0A915A6Q5-F1
#
_entry.id   AF-A0A915A6Q5-F1
#
_cell.length_a   1.000
_cell.length_b   1.000
_cell.length_c   1.000
_cell.angle_alpha   90.00
_cell.angle_beta   90.00
_cell.angle_gamma   90.00
#
_symmetry.space_group_name_H-M   'P 1'
#
loop_
_entity.id
_entity.type
_entity.pdbx_description
1 polymer ?
#
loop_
_entity_poly.entity_id
_entity_poly.type
_entity_poly.pdbx_seq_one_letter_code
_entity_poly.pdbx_strand_id
1 'polypeptide(L)'
;ASKSVLKARMVEAMSESAVAIFITSITDVISFAIGCWTDIIAVRGFCAMTSACMFFTFLYQVTFFAAVMVISGECQLAERNSCLPCMKAIDHYDSISANLRRNE
;
A
#
# COMPACT_ATOMS: atom_id res chain seq x y z
N ALA A 1 -10.87 -7.76 -21.50
CA ALA A 1 -11.49 -6.48 -21.08
C ALA A 1 -11.36 -6.22 -19.58
N SER A 2 -11.73 -7.14 -18.68
CA SER A 2 -11.74 -6.86 -17.23
C SER A 2 -10.35 -6.57 -16.61
N LYS A 3 -9.31 -7.34 -16.96
CA LYS A 3 -7.95 -7.16 -16.40
C LYS A 3 -7.30 -5.79 -16.70
N SER A 4 -7.59 -5.19 -17.85
CA SER A 4 -7.01 -3.88 -18.22
C SER A 4 -7.62 -2.74 -17.43
N VAL A 5 -8.92 -2.82 -17.12
CA VAL A 5 -9.62 -1.85 -16.25
C VAL A 5 -9.08 -1.95 -14.83
N LEU A 6 -8.93 -3.17 -14.30
CA LEU A 6 -8.33 -3.39 -12.98
C LEU A 6 -6.92 -2.78 -12.92
N LYS A 7 -6.04 -3.12 -13.86
CA LYS A 7 -4.69 -2.56 -13.92
C LYS A 7 -4.68 -1.03 -13.90
N ALA A 8 -5.53 -0.39 -14.71
CA ALA A 8 -5.60 1.06 -14.77
C ALA A 8 -6.03 1.69 -13.42
N ARG A 9 -7.00 1.08 -12.73
CA ARG A 9 -7.45 1.55 -11.39
C ARG A 9 -6.39 1.34 -10.32
N MET A 10 -5.70 0.21 -10.35
CA MET A 10 -4.65 -0.10 -9.39
C MET A 10 -3.42 0.79 -9.56
N VAL A 11 -3.04 1.08 -10.81
CA VAL A 11 -1.95 2.01 -11.12
C VAL A 11 -2.29 3.41 -10.64
N GLU A 12 -3.50 3.90 -10.88
CA GLU A 12 -3.94 5.21 -10.39
C GLU A 12 -3.89 5.29 -8.86
N ALA A 13 -4.51 4.33 -8.18
CA ALA A 13 -4.57 4.30 -6.72
C ALA A 13 -3.18 4.14 -6.07
N MET A 14 -2.32 3.30 -6.64
CA MET A 14 -0.93 3.16 -6.20
C MET A 14 -0.13 4.42 -6.46
N SER A 15 -0.30 5.08 -7.61
CA SER A 15 0.43 6.30 -7.94
C SER A 15 0.13 7.42 -6.94
N GLU A 16 -1.14 7.60 -6.57
CA GLU A 16 -1.53 8.60 -5.56
C GLU A 16 -1.02 8.23 -4.16
N SER A 17 -1.23 6.98 -3.73
CA SER A 17 -0.86 6.53 -2.38
C SER A 17 0.67 6.43 -2.18
N ALA A 18 1.41 6.03 -3.22
CA ALA A 18 2.87 5.87 -3.14
C ALA A 18 3.59 7.20 -2.95
N VAL A 19 3.08 8.30 -3.51
CA VAL A 19 3.63 9.64 -3.31
C VAL A 19 3.53 10.07 -1.85
N ALA A 20 2.38 9.83 -1.21
CA ALA A 20 2.20 10.14 0.21
C ALA A 20 3.19 9.36 1.10
N ILE A 21 3.30 8.05 0.90
CA ILE A 21 4.22 7.18 1.64
C ILE A 21 5.68 7.63 1.43
N PHE A 22 6.05 8.00 0.20
CA PHE A 22 7.39 8.49 -0.12
C PHE A 22 7.72 9.79 0.60
N ILE A 23 6.80 10.76 0.59
CA ILE A 23 6.99 12.07 1.25
C ILE A 23 7.10 11.90 2.78
N THR A 24 6.28 11.05 3.39
CA THR A 24 6.40 10.76 4.83
C THR A 24 7.73 10.08 5.13
N SER A 25 8.07 9.02 4.40
CA SER A 25 9.29 8.24 4.65
C SER A 25 10.57 9.07 4.45
N ILE A 26 10.63 9.91 3.42
CA ILE A 26 11.80 10.79 3.19
C ILE A 26 11.93 11.84 4.28
N THR A 27 10.81 12.40 4.75
CA THR A 27 10.82 13.40 5.83
C THR A 27 11.21 12.76 7.17
N ASP A 28 10.79 11.53 7.44
CA ASP A 28 11.19 10.77 8.63
C ASP A 28 12.70 10.50 8.63
N VAL A 29 13.25 10.04 7.49
CA VAL A 29 14.69 9.83 7.34
C VAL A 29 15.48 11.13 7.54
N ILE A 30 15.01 12.25 6.98
CA ILE A 30 15.63 13.57 7.16
C ILE A 30 15.55 13.99 8.64
N SER A 31 14.40 13.81 9.28
CA SER A 31 14.18 14.15 10.69
C SER A 31 15.10 13.35 11.61
N PHE A 32 15.27 12.04 11.37
CA PHE A 32 16.21 11.21 12.11
C PHE A 32 17.67 11.52 11.78
N ALA A 33 17.99 11.91 10.55
CA ALA A 33 19.34 12.33 10.17
C ALA A 33 19.75 13.62 10.89
N ILE A 34 18.84 14.59 11.03
CA ILE A 34 19.06 15.79 11.85
C ILE A 34 19.13 15.43 13.33
N GLY A 35 18.29 14.49 13.80
CA GLY A 35 18.32 13.97 15.18
C GLY A 35 19.66 13.31 15.55
N CYS A 36 20.32 12.65 14.59
CA CYS A 36 21.67 12.07 14.76
C CYS A 36 22.78 13.11 14.97
N TRP A 37 22.53 14.40 14.70
CA TRP A 37 23.51 15.47 14.93
C TRP A 37 23.63 15.85 16.42
N THR A 38 22.72 15.37 17.26
CA THR A 38 22.76 15.61 18.72
C THR A 38 23.95 14.90 19.37
N ASP A 39 24.62 15.59 20.31
CA ASP A 39 25.82 15.11 21.04
C ASP A 39 25.58 13.90 21.98
N ILE A 40 24.33 13.43 22.11
CA ILE A 40 23.96 12.31 22.99
C ILE A 40 24.18 10.97 22.27
N ILE A 41 25.23 10.23 22.67
CA ILE A 41 25.60 8.91 22.12
C ILE A 41 24.43 7.91 22.04
N ALA A 42 23.56 7.88 23.04
CA ALA A 42 22.39 6.99 23.05
C ALA A 42 21.39 7.30 21.92
N VAL A 43 21.17 8.59 21.63
CA VAL A 43 20.24 9.05 20.59
C VAL A 43 20.81 8.76 19.21
N ARG A 44 22.13 8.93 19.02
CA ARG A 44 22.79 8.65 17.73
C ARG A 44 22.66 7.18 17.29
N GLY A 45 22.86 6.24 18.20
CA GLY A 45 22.70 4.81 17.91
C GLY A 45 21.26 4.44 17.58
N PHE A 46 20.30 4.98 18.33
CA PHE A 46 18.87 4.77 18.09
C PHE A 46 18.42 5.34 16.74
N CYS A 47 18.75 6.61 16.44
CA CYS A 47 18.34 7.26 15.20
C CYS A 47 18.98 6.63 13.96
N ALA A 48 20.23 6.15 14.04
CA ALA A 48 20.87 5.43 12.93
C ALA A 48 20.14 4.10 12.59
N MET A 49 19.78 3.32 13.61
CA MET A 49 19.02 2.07 13.42
C MET A 49 17.61 2.33 12.88
N THR A 50 16.90 3.31 13.44
CA THR A 50 15.55 3.68 13.00
C THR A 50 15.54 4.20 11.57
N SER A 51 16.53 5.01 11.17
CA SER A 51 16.68 5.50 9.79
C SER A 51 16.86 4.35 8.80
N ALA A 52 17.72 3.37 9.10
CA ALA A 52 17.87 2.18 8.29
C ALA A 52 16.58 1.36 8.22
N CYS A 53 15.90 1.17 9.36
CA CYS A 53 14.63 0.44 9.44
C CYS A 53 13.53 1.09 8.59
N MET A 54 13.41 2.42 8.66
CA MET A 54 12.49 3.23 7.84
C MET A 54 12.79 3.08 6.35
N PHE A 55 14.07 3.13 5.97
CA PHE A 55 14.47 2.93 4.57
C PHE A 55 14.10 1.54 4.04
N PHE A 56 14.37 0.47 4.80
CA PHE A 56 13.97 -0.88 4.40
C PHE A 56 12.44 -1.06 4.37
N THR A 57 11.73 -0.49 5.33
CA THR A 57 10.27 -0.55 5.39
C THR A 57 9.63 0.16 4.20
N PHE A 58 10.18 1.31 3.79
CA PHE A 58 9.78 2.03 2.58
C PHE A 58 9.93 1.14 1.33
N LEU A 59 11.08 0.48 1.15
CA LEU A 59 11.29 -0.42 0.01
C LEU A 59 10.29 -1.58 0.00
N TYR A 60 9.99 -2.16 1.17
CA TYR A 60 8.99 -3.22 1.32
C TYR A 60 7.57 -2.73 1.00
N GLN A 61 7.19 -1.53 1.43
CA GLN A 61 5.88 -0.94 1.12
C GLN A 61 5.72 -0.59 -0.36
N VAL A 62 6.78 -0.23 -1.08
CA VAL A 62 6.66 0.07 -2.52
C VAL A 62 6.64 -1.20 -3.36
N THR A 63 7.46 -2.21 -3.03
CA THR A 63 7.63 -3.40 -3.89
C THR A 63 6.73 -4.57 -3.49
N PHE A 64 6.82 -5.01 -2.24
CA PHE A 64 6.10 -6.19 -1.77
C PHE A 64 4.60 -5.93 -1.67
N PHE A 65 4.20 -4.78 -1.13
CA PHE A 65 2.79 -4.43 -1.04
C PHE A 65 2.15 -4.24 -2.42
N ALA A 66 2.85 -3.61 -3.37
CA ALA A 66 2.34 -3.49 -4.75
C ALA A 66 2.13 -4.86 -5.40
N ALA A 67 3.05 -5.80 -5.20
CA ALA A 67 2.92 -7.17 -5.72
C ALA A 67 1.71 -7.90 -5.11
N VAL A 68 1.55 -7.83 -3.78
CA VAL A 68 0.40 -8.41 -3.08
C VAL A 68 -0.90 -7.75 -3.55
N MET A 69 -0.91 -6.44 -3.76
CA MET A 69 -2.09 -5.73 -4.24
C MET A 69 -2.55 -6.28 -5.59
N VAL A 70 -1.63 -6.44 -6.56
CA VAL A 70 -1.92 -7.03 -7.89
C VAL A 70 -2.51 -8.44 -7.78
N ILE A 71 -1.94 -9.27 -6.90
CA ILE A 71 -2.44 -10.63 -6.65
C ILE A 71 -3.86 -10.59 -6.06
N SER A 72 -4.11 -9.70 -5.10
CA SER A 72 -5.44 -9.50 -4.51
C SER A 72 -6.47 -9.02 -5.55
N GLY A 73 -6.08 -8.11 -6.45
CA GLY A 73 -6.94 -7.65 -7.53
C GLY A 73 -7.33 -8.78 -8.49
N GLU A 74 -6.38 -9.65 -8.85
CA GLU A 74 -6.67 -10.84 -9.67
C GLU A 74 -7.55 -11.86 -8.93
N CYS A 75 -7.43 -11.99 -7.60
CA CYS A 75 -8.35 -12.81 -6.79
C CYS A 75 -9.76 -12.24 -6.75
N GLN A 76 -9.90 -10.92 -6.63
CA GLN A 76 -11.22 -10.26 -6.65
C GLN A 76 -11.93 -10.48 -7.99
N LEU A 77 -11.20 -10.39 -9.11
CA LEU A 77 -11.75 -10.72 -10.44
C LEU A 77 -12.16 -12.19 -10.60
N ALA A 78 -11.64 -13.08 -9.77
CA ALA A 78 -11.98 -14.50 -9.76
C ALA A 78 -13.15 -14.85 -8.81
N GLU A 79 -13.85 -13.84 -8.26
CA GLU A 79 -14.93 -14.00 -7.25
C GLU A 79 -14.49 -14.82 -6.02
N ARG A 80 -13.22 -14.69 -5.60
CA ARG A 80 -12.64 -15.40 -4.45
C ARG A 80 -12.41 -14.45 -3.27
N ASN A 81 -12.57 -14.94 -2.03
CA ASN A 81 -12.43 -14.11 -0.82
C ASN A 81 -11.00 -13.59 -0.66
N SER A 82 -10.86 -12.28 -0.43
CA SER A 82 -9.55 -11.62 -0.19
C SER A 82 -8.75 -12.20 0.98
N CYS A 83 -9.39 -12.82 1.98
CA CYS A 83 -8.69 -13.40 3.13
C CYS A 83 -8.33 -14.89 2.95
N LEU A 84 -9.01 -15.62 2.06
CA LEU A 84 -8.81 -17.04 1.83
C LEU A 84 -8.99 -17.32 0.33
N PRO A 85 -7.90 -17.52 -0.45
CA PRO A 85 -7.99 -17.74 -1.89
C PRO A 85 -8.78 -19.03 -2.28
N CYS A 86 -9.21 -19.81 -1.29
CA CYS A 86 -9.95 -21.06 -1.44
C CYS A 86 -11.48 -20.91 -1.29
N MET A 87 -12.00 -19.78 -0.83
CA MET A 87 -13.45 -19.56 -0.65
C MET A 87 -13.98 -18.56 -1.70
N LYS A 88 -15.27 -18.66 -2.02
CA LYS A 88 -15.97 -17.78 -2.97
C LYS A 88 -16.55 -16.56 -2.24
N ALA A 89 -16.12 -15.34 -2.60
CA ALA A 89 -16.58 -14.13 -1.91
C ALA A 89 -17.83 -13.59 -2.58
N ILE A 90 -18.81 -13.26 -1.75
CA ILE A 90 -19.95 -12.43 -2.15
C ILE A 90 -19.48 -10.98 -2.16
N ASP A 91 -19.44 -10.37 -3.35
CA ASP A 91 -19.09 -8.97 -3.52
C ASP A 91 -20.34 -8.10 -3.25
N HIS A 92 -20.40 -7.51 -2.05
CA HIS A 92 -21.57 -6.75 -1.58
C HIS A 92 -21.71 -5.37 -2.28
N TYR A 93 -20.70 -4.93 -3.04
CA TYR A 93 -20.74 -3.67 -3.80
C TYR A 93 -21.45 -3.83 -5.15
N ASP A 94 -21.36 -4.99 -5.80
CA ASP A 94 -22.05 -5.27 -7.07
C ASP A 94 -23.58 -5.27 -6.87
N SER A 95 -24.07 -5.80 -5.75
CA SER A 95 -25.50 -5.77 -5.42
C SER A 95 -26.02 -4.35 -5.14
N ILE A 96 -25.22 -3.50 -4.48
CA ILE A 96 -25.58 -2.10 -4.19
C ILE A 96 -25.60 -1.26 -5.47
N SER A 97 -24.59 -1.40 -6.33
CA SER A 97 -24.48 -0.66 -7.60
C SER A 97 -25.49 -1.13 -8.65
N ALA A 98 -25.86 -2.42 -8.67
CA ALA A 98 -26.97 -2.93 -9.48
C ALA A 98 -28.34 -2.45 -9.00
N ASN A 99 -28.52 -2.27 -7.68
CA ASN A 99 -29.74 -1.68 -7.13
C ASN A 99 -29.84 -0.18 -7.42
N LEU A 100 -28.73 0.57 -7.41
CA LEU A 100 -28.73 2.00 -7.72
C LEU A 100 -29.08 2.25 -9.19
N ARG A 101 -28.48 1.50 -10.13
CA ARG A 101 -28.81 1.55 -11.56
C ARG A 101 -30.22 1.06 -11.92
N ARG A 102 -30.88 0.33 -11.03
CA ARG A 102 -32.27 -0.13 -11.20
C ARG A 102 -33.28 0.91 -10.70
N ASN A 103 -32.84 1.85 -9.87
CA ASN A 103 -33.67 2.92 -9.32
C ASN A 103 -33.52 4.26 -10.09
N GLU A 104 -32.73 4.26 -11.17
CA GLU A 104 -32.69 5.30 -12.21
C GLU A 104 -33.52 4.85 -13.42
#